data_AF-A0AAV5KE33-F1
#
_entry.id   AF-A0AAV5KE33-F1
#
_cell.length_a   1.000
_cell.length_b   1.000
_cell.length_c   1.000
_cell.angle_alpha   90.00
_cell.angle_beta   90.00
_cell.angle_gamma   90.00
#
_symmetry.space_group_name_H-M   'P 1'
#
loop_
_entity.id
_entity.type
_entity.pdbx_description
1 polymer ?
#
loop_
_entity_poly.entity_id
_entity_poly.type
_entity_poly.pdbx_seq_one_letter_code
_entity_poly.pdbx_strand_id
1 'polypeptide(L)'
;MGYIAPNLSAIVGSAVAAKLMGTAGGLSALAKMPACNVQLLGAKKKNLAGFSTATSQFRVGYLEQTEIFQTTPPALKSRACRVLASKSTLAARIDSTRGDPSGNAGRLFKDDILKKIEKWQEPPPAKQPKPLPVPDSEPKKKRGGRRLRKMKESYAITDMRKLANRMQFGAPEESSLIDGLGEGYGMLGQAGSGKLRMSVGQSKLAAKVAKKFKEKSYGSSGATSGLTSSLAFTPVQVSYFVL
;
A
#
# COMPACT_ATOMS: atom_id res chain seq x y z
N MET A 1 -27.53 -3.21 28.59
CA MET A 1 -27.30 -3.89 27.30
C MET A 1 -27.16 -5.40 27.39
N GLY A 2 -26.78 -5.97 28.54
CA GLY A 2 -26.59 -7.43 28.69
C GLY A 2 -27.80 -8.30 28.33
N TYR A 3 -29.03 -7.76 28.35
CA TYR A 3 -30.23 -8.50 27.95
C TYR A 3 -30.55 -8.40 26.44
N ILE A 4 -30.15 -7.30 25.78
CA ILE A 4 -30.50 -7.03 24.36
C ILE A 4 -29.40 -7.51 23.42
N ALA A 5 -28.13 -7.32 23.79
CA ALA A 5 -26.97 -7.70 22.96
C ALA A 5 -25.84 -8.24 23.86
N PRO A 6 -26.01 -9.45 24.44
CA PRO A 6 -25.03 -10.04 25.35
C PRO A 6 -23.68 -10.30 24.68
N ASN A 7 -23.67 -10.80 23.44
CA ASN A 7 -22.42 -11.15 22.76
C ASN A 7 -21.63 -9.90 22.35
N LEU A 8 -22.31 -8.88 21.83
CA LEU A 8 -21.66 -7.64 21.44
C LEU A 8 -21.12 -6.88 22.67
N SER A 9 -21.88 -6.84 23.76
CA SER A 9 -21.41 -6.27 25.03
C SER A 9 -20.20 -7.01 25.61
N ALA A 10 -20.12 -8.33 25.44
CA ALA A 10 -18.96 -9.11 25.91
C ALA A 10 -17.65 -8.72 25.19
N ILE A 11 -17.70 -8.38 23.90
CA ILE A 11 -16.52 -8.00 23.12
C ILE A 11 -16.12 -6.54 23.37
N VAL A 12 -17.09 -5.63 23.20
CA VAL A 12 -16.84 -4.19 23.04
C VAL A 12 -17.09 -3.41 24.35
N GLY A 13 -17.79 -4.03 25.31
CA GLY A 13 -18.28 -3.38 26.53
C GLY A 13 -19.65 -2.73 26.34
N SER A 14 -20.42 -2.66 27.42
CA SER A 14 -21.82 -2.17 27.42
C SER A 14 -21.96 -0.73 26.92
N ALA A 15 -21.03 0.16 27.28
CA ALA A 15 -21.08 1.57 26.91
C ALA A 15 -20.86 1.79 25.41
N VAL A 16 -19.85 1.13 24.83
CA VAL A 16 -19.55 1.24 23.40
C VAL A 16 -20.60 0.50 22.57
N ALA A 17 -21.09 -0.64 23.05
CA ALA A 17 -22.21 -1.38 22.46
C ALA A 17 -23.45 -0.49 22.28
N ALA A 18 -23.81 0.27 23.31
CA ALA A 18 -24.94 1.18 23.26
C ALA A 18 -24.74 2.30 22.23
N LYS A 19 -23.54 2.88 22.13
CA LYS A 19 -23.23 3.91 21.12
C LYS A 19 -23.30 3.37 19.70
N LEU A 20 -22.78 2.16 19.47
CA LEU A 20 -22.84 1.49 18.17
C LEU A 20 -24.28 1.20 17.76
N MET A 21 -25.10 0.65 18.66
CA MET A 21 -26.51 0.41 18.37
C MET A 21 -27.30 1.70 18.18
N GLY A 22 -27.07 2.72 19.01
CA GLY A 22 -27.74 4.01 18.92
C GLY A 22 -27.46 4.71 17.58
N THR A 23 -26.20 4.70 17.13
CA THR A 23 -25.83 5.31 15.83
C THR A 23 -26.22 4.46 14.62
N ALA A 24 -26.29 3.14 14.77
CA ALA A 24 -26.76 2.26 13.70
C ALA A 24 -28.29 2.28 13.52
N GLY A 25 -29.05 2.77 14.51
CA GLY A 25 -30.52 2.71 14.50
C GLY A 25 -31.09 1.39 15.02
N GLY A 26 -30.37 0.72 15.91
CA GLY A 26 -30.79 -0.52 16.57
C GLY A 26 -30.00 -1.76 16.13
N LEU A 27 -30.31 -2.89 16.77
CA LEU A 27 -29.56 -4.14 16.60
C LEU A 27 -29.73 -4.77 15.21
N SER A 28 -30.94 -4.74 14.64
CA SER A 28 -31.22 -5.27 13.30
C SER A 28 -30.48 -4.50 12.20
N ALA A 29 -30.43 -3.17 12.32
CA ALA A 29 -29.67 -2.33 11.40
C ALA A 29 -28.17 -2.60 11.52
N LEU A 30 -27.65 -2.70 12.76
CA LEU A 30 -26.24 -3.01 13.01
C LEU A 30 -25.83 -4.38 12.46
N ALA A 31 -26.70 -5.40 12.56
CA ALA A 31 -26.44 -6.74 12.04
C ALA A 31 -26.33 -6.78 10.50
N LYS A 32 -27.11 -5.94 9.81
CA LYS A 32 -27.07 -5.79 8.34
C LYS A 32 -25.84 -5.02 7.86
N MET A 33 -25.25 -4.16 8.69
CA MET A 33 -24.07 -3.40 8.31
C MET A 33 -22.85 -4.30 8.07
N PRO A 34 -22.02 -4.01 7.06
CA PRO A 34 -20.74 -4.68 6.87
C PRO A 34 -19.71 -4.21 7.91
N ALA A 35 -18.71 -5.04 8.19
CA ALA A 35 -17.67 -4.77 9.19
C ALA A 35 -16.89 -3.46 8.94
N CYS A 36 -16.66 -3.11 7.67
CA CYS A 36 -15.99 -1.87 7.30
C CYS A 36 -16.77 -0.61 7.69
N ASN A 37 -18.11 -0.67 7.64
CA ASN A 37 -18.96 0.46 8.05
C ASN A 37 -19.03 0.54 9.58
N VAL A 38 -19.13 -0.60 10.26
CA VAL A 38 -19.11 -0.65 11.74
C VAL A 38 -17.79 -0.08 12.30
N GLN A 39 -16.67 -0.30 11.63
CA GLN A 39 -15.38 0.29 11.99
C GLN A 39 -15.42 1.84 12.01
N LEU A 40 -16.23 2.44 11.14
CA LEU A 40 -16.31 3.89 10.93
C LEU A 40 -17.42 4.56 11.74
N LEU A 41 -18.26 3.79 12.45
CA LEU A 41 -19.34 4.35 13.26
C LEU A 41 -18.79 5.23 14.39
N GLY A 42 -19.21 6.50 14.41
CA GLY A 42 -18.71 7.49 15.37
C GLY A 42 -17.40 8.17 14.96
N ALA A 43 -16.87 7.88 13.76
CA ALA A 43 -15.70 8.60 13.25
C ALA A 43 -16.07 10.07 12.97
N LYS A 44 -15.37 11.01 13.61
CA LYS A 44 -15.56 12.44 13.36
C LYS A 44 -14.97 12.81 12.00
N LYS A 45 -15.65 13.69 11.26
CA LYS A 45 -15.09 14.29 10.04
C LYS A 45 -13.83 15.05 10.40
N LYS A 46 -12.76 14.86 9.63
CA LYS A 46 -11.50 15.58 9.83
C LYS A 46 -11.69 17.01 9.34
N ASN A 47 -11.50 17.99 10.22
CA ASN A 47 -11.26 19.36 9.78
C ASN A 47 -9.83 19.38 9.22
N LEU A 48 -9.70 19.63 7.92
CA LEU A 48 -8.42 19.74 7.21
C LEU A 48 -7.68 21.07 7.52
N ALA A 49 -8.16 21.82 8.51
CA ALA A 49 -7.54 23.04 8.97
C ALA A 49 -6.30 22.70 9.83
N GLY A 50 -5.18 22.40 9.18
CA GLY A 50 -3.89 22.21 9.84
C GLY A 50 -2.82 21.52 8.97
N PHE A 51 -1.55 21.82 9.23
CA PHE A 51 -0.39 21.23 8.54
C PHE A 51 0.09 19.90 9.13
N SER A 52 -0.61 19.35 10.16
CA SER A 52 -0.15 18.17 10.88
C SER A 52 -0.67 16.86 10.27
N THR A 53 0.26 15.98 9.90
CA THR A 53 -0.03 14.60 9.44
C THR A 53 -0.22 13.63 10.61
N ALA A 54 0.30 13.95 11.80
CA ALA A 54 0.35 13.07 12.97
C ALA A 54 -1.00 12.84 13.65
N THR A 55 -1.89 13.85 13.69
CA THR A 55 -3.22 13.74 14.34
C THR A 55 -4.23 12.93 13.54
N SER A 56 -3.83 12.45 12.37
CA SER A 56 -4.72 11.87 11.39
C SER A 56 -4.96 10.36 11.62
N GLN A 57 -5.26 9.89 12.83
CA GLN A 57 -5.68 8.49 13.07
C GLN A 57 -6.80 8.11 12.08
N PHE A 58 -6.45 7.39 11.02
CA PHE A 58 -7.37 7.12 9.93
C PHE A 58 -8.29 5.97 10.36
N ARG A 59 -9.61 6.23 10.38
CA ARG A 59 -10.66 5.21 10.45
C ARG A 59 -10.84 4.57 11.83
N VAL A 60 -10.99 5.39 12.87
CA VAL A 60 -11.37 4.90 14.20
C VAL A 60 -12.59 5.69 14.68
N GLY A 61 -13.67 4.95 14.97
CA GLY A 61 -14.90 5.48 15.55
C GLY A 61 -15.03 5.07 17.01
N TYR A 62 -16.24 4.69 17.45
CA TYR A 62 -16.48 4.31 18.86
C TYR A 62 -15.67 3.10 19.32
N LEU A 63 -15.21 2.24 18.40
CA LEU A 63 -14.33 1.11 18.71
C LEU A 63 -12.99 1.53 19.32
N GLU A 64 -12.57 2.79 19.14
CA GLU A 64 -11.39 3.34 19.82
C GLU A 64 -11.51 3.28 21.35
N GLN A 65 -12.72 3.48 21.86
CA GLN A 65 -12.98 3.60 23.30
C GLN A 65 -12.94 2.25 24.01
N THR A 66 -12.71 1.16 23.27
CA THR A 66 -12.65 -0.19 23.84
C THR A 66 -11.33 -0.43 24.55
N GLU A 67 -11.39 -1.17 25.66
CA GLU A 67 -10.21 -1.56 26.43
C GLU A 67 -9.18 -2.32 25.59
N ILE A 68 -9.66 -3.22 24.72
CA ILE A 68 -8.81 -4.03 23.83
C ILE A 68 -8.04 -3.14 22.85
N PHE A 69 -8.68 -2.10 22.31
CA PHE A 69 -8.01 -1.17 21.39
C PHE A 69 -6.99 -0.28 22.09
N GLN A 70 -7.31 0.19 23.31
CA GLN A 70 -6.44 1.07 24.07
C GLN A 70 -5.18 0.37 24.58
N THR A 71 -5.30 -0.90 24.97
CA THR A 71 -4.18 -1.75 25.41
C THR A 71 -3.26 -2.18 24.26
N THR A 72 -3.74 -2.14 23.01
CA THR A 72 -2.95 -2.55 21.83
C THR A 72 -1.88 -1.52 21.47
N PRO A 73 -0.63 -1.93 21.12
CA PRO A 73 0.42 -1.01 20.70
C PRO A 73 0.06 -0.23 19.43
N PRO A 74 0.51 1.03 19.28
CA PRO A 74 0.05 1.95 18.23
C PRO A 74 0.25 1.44 16.80
N ALA A 75 1.32 0.68 16.55
CA ALA A 75 1.58 0.08 15.24
C ALA A 75 0.51 -0.96 14.83
N LEU A 76 -0.10 -1.66 15.79
CA LEU A 76 -1.07 -2.72 15.56
C LEU A 76 -2.53 -2.25 15.67
N LYS A 77 -2.77 -1.04 16.19
CA LYS A 77 -4.12 -0.48 16.42
C LYS A 77 -5.03 -0.56 15.19
N SER A 78 -4.53 -0.20 14.00
CA SER A 78 -5.33 -0.27 12.76
C SER A 78 -5.78 -1.70 12.43
N ARG A 79 -4.89 -2.68 12.64
CA ARG A 79 -5.15 -4.10 12.37
C ARG A 79 -6.12 -4.67 13.41
N ALA A 80 -5.92 -4.32 14.69
CA ALA A 80 -6.80 -4.71 15.78
C ALA A 80 -8.22 -4.16 15.60
N CYS A 81 -8.37 -2.89 15.23
CA CYS A 81 -9.68 -2.26 14.98
C CYS A 81 -10.47 -2.99 13.88
N ARG A 82 -9.81 -3.44 12.80
CA ARG A 82 -10.48 -4.23 11.74
C ARG A 82 -10.99 -5.57 12.25
N VAL A 83 -10.18 -6.28 13.04
CA VAL A 83 -10.57 -7.58 13.60
C VAL A 83 -11.68 -7.41 14.63
N LEU A 84 -11.57 -6.39 15.48
CA LEU A 84 -12.60 -6.01 16.45
C LEU A 84 -13.92 -5.72 15.74
N ALA A 85 -13.95 -4.84 14.73
CA ALA A 85 -15.16 -4.54 13.95
C ALA A 85 -15.77 -5.78 13.29
N SER A 86 -14.93 -6.67 12.76
CA SER A 86 -15.35 -7.92 12.12
C SER A 86 -16.00 -8.89 13.12
N LYS A 87 -15.42 -9.03 14.32
CA LYS A 87 -15.97 -9.90 15.35
C LYS A 87 -17.20 -9.28 16.01
N SER A 88 -17.23 -7.96 16.19
CA SER A 88 -18.41 -7.24 16.67
C SER A 88 -19.60 -7.32 15.72
N THR A 89 -19.38 -7.28 14.40
CA THR A 89 -20.46 -7.49 13.42
C THR A 89 -21.01 -8.92 13.45
N LEU A 90 -20.15 -9.92 13.60
CA LEU A 90 -20.59 -11.30 13.79
C LEU A 90 -21.41 -11.45 15.08
N ALA A 91 -20.94 -10.87 16.19
CA ALA A 91 -21.68 -10.87 17.46
C ALA A 91 -23.04 -10.15 17.34
N ALA A 92 -23.10 -8.99 16.67
CA ALA A 92 -24.35 -8.28 16.41
C ALA A 92 -25.37 -9.15 15.66
N ARG A 93 -24.90 -9.94 14.69
CA ARG A 93 -25.76 -10.85 13.90
C ARG A 93 -26.32 -11.97 14.76
N ILE A 94 -25.48 -12.59 15.59
CA ILE A 94 -25.90 -13.63 16.55
C ILE A 94 -26.96 -13.08 17.51
N ASP A 95 -26.69 -11.89 18.09
CA ASP A 95 -27.61 -11.21 19.00
C ASP A 95 -28.94 -10.86 18.32
N SER A 96 -28.90 -10.41 17.05
CA SER A 96 -30.11 -10.11 16.29
C SER A 96 -30.99 -11.34 16.04
N THR A 97 -30.39 -12.52 15.90
CA THR A 97 -31.11 -13.81 15.76
C THR A 97 -31.45 -14.46 17.11
N ARG A 98 -31.04 -13.85 18.23
CA ARG A 98 -31.13 -14.42 19.60
C ARG A 98 -30.50 -15.82 19.73
N GLY A 99 -29.41 -16.07 19.00
CA GLY A 99 -28.81 -17.41 18.92
C GLY A 99 -28.07 -17.86 20.18
N ASP A 100 -27.56 -16.93 21.00
CA ASP A 100 -26.87 -17.25 22.24
C ASP A 100 -27.16 -16.17 23.32
N PRO A 101 -28.14 -16.42 24.21
CA PRO A 101 -28.50 -15.49 25.29
C PRO A 101 -27.44 -15.41 26.41
N SER A 102 -26.56 -16.41 26.55
CA SER A 102 -25.61 -16.44 27.67
C SER A 102 -24.34 -15.62 27.39
N GLY A 103 -24.14 -15.19 26.14
CA GLY A 103 -22.98 -14.39 25.75
C GLY A 103 -21.70 -15.19 25.54
N ASN A 104 -21.78 -16.52 25.45
CA ASN A 104 -20.59 -17.39 25.34
C ASN A 104 -19.85 -17.17 24.02
N ALA A 105 -20.58 -17.04 22.91
CA ALA A 105 -20.00 -16.72 21.61
C ALA A 105 -19.21 -15.40 21.62
N GLY A 106 -19.73 -14.38 22.31
CA GLY A 106 -19.04 -13.09 22.49
C GLY A 106 -17.73 -13.21 23.26
N ARG A 107 -17.68 -14.06 24.31
CA ARG A 107 -16.45 -14.34 25.08
C ARG A 107 -15.41 -15.07 24.23
N LEU A 108 -15.82 -16.11 23.49
CA LEU A 108 -14.94 -16.82 22.56
C LEU A 108 -14.33 -15.88 21.51
N PHE A 109 -15.14 -14.97 20.97
CA PHE A 109 -14.66 -13.96 20.03
C PHE A 109 -13.70 -12.96 20.67
N LYS A 110 -13.90 -12.60 21.94
CA LYS A 110 -12.95 -11.77 22.67
C LYS A 110 -11.60 -12.47 22.81
N ASP A 111 -11.61 -13.76 23.17
CA ASP A 111 -10.38 -14.56 23.30
C ASP A 111 -9.65 -14.71 21.96
N ASP A 112 -10.40 -14.93 20.87
CA ASP A 112 -9.84 -14.95 19.50
C ASP A 112 -9.14 -13.63 19.14
N ILE A 113 -9.69 -12.50 19.55
CA ILE A 113 -9.11 -11.17 19.29
C ILE A 113 -7.81 -11.03 20.07
N LEU A 114 -7.81 -11.39 21.35
CA LEU A 114 -6.63 -11.31 22.21
C LEU A 114 -5.50 -12.19 21.69
N LYS A 115 -5.79 -13.47 21.37
CA LYS A 115 -4.82 -14.40 20.76
C LYS A 115 -4.21 -13.87 19.46
N LYS A 116 -5.02 -13.21 18.62
CA LYS A 116 -4.53 -12.60 17.38
C LYS A 116 -3.61 -11.42 17.63
N ILE A 117 -3.95 -10.57 18.61
CA ILE A 117 -3.14 -9.40 18.98
C ILE A 117 -1.81 -9.87 19.56
N GLU A 118 -1.83 -10.85 20.45
CA GLU A 118 -0.63 -11.47 21.04
C GLU A 118 0.28 -12.05 19.96
N LYS A 119 -0.27 -12.86 19.04
CA LYS A 119 0.47 -13.40 17.89
C LYS A 119 1.10 -12.33 16.98
N TRP A 120 0.54 -11.13 16.92
CA TRP A 120 1.14 -10.04 16.14
C TRP A 120 2.24 -9.28 16.87
N GLN A 121 2.28 -9.39 18.20
CA GLN A 121 3.35 -8.84 19.02
C GLN A 121 4.58 -9.75 19.03
N GLU A 122 4.39 -11.05 18.79
CA GLU A 122 5.49 -11.98 18.60
C GLU A 122 6.41 -11.51 17.46
N PRO A 123 7.71 -11.29 17.73
CA PRO A 123 8.65 -10.97 16.67
C PRO A 123 8.76 -12.17 15.72
N PRO A 124 8.95 -11.93 14.41
CA PRO A 124 9.20 -13.02 13.49
C PRO A 124 10.45 -13.80 13.94
N PRO A 125 10.46 -15.14 13.79
CA PRO A 125 11.62 -15.93 14.17
C PRO A 125 12.86 -15.43 13.41
N ALA A 126 14.01 -15.45 14.10
CA ALA A 126 15.25 -15.00 13.51
C ALA A 126 15.52 -15.73 12.19
N LYS A 127 15.70 -14.96 11.12
CA LYS A 127 16.04 -15.52 9.81
C LYS A 127 17.43 -16.12 9.91
N GLN A 128 17.51 -17.44 9.81
CA GLN A 128 18.80 -18.10 9.71
C GLN A 128 19.52 -17.63 8.43
N PRO A 129 20.84 -17.38 8.48
CA PRO A 129 21.59 -16.99 7.30
C PRO A 129 21.45 -18.09 6.25
N LYS A 130 20.85 -17.76 5.11
CA LYS A 130 20.77 -18.70 4.00
C LYS A 130 22.18 -18.84 3.44
N PRO A 131 22.76 -20.05 3.39
CA PRO A 131 24.08 -20.23 2.80
C PRO A 131 24.01 -19.78 1.34
N LEU A 132 25.12 -19.19 0.88
CA LEU A 132 25.27 -18.89 -0.53
C LEU A 132 25.11 -20.19 -1.33
N PRO A 133 24.52 -20.13 -2.54
CA PRO A 133 24.56 -21.28 -3.43
C PRO A 133 26.03 -21.65 -3.66
N VAL A 134 26.31 -22.95 -3.63
CA VAL A 134 27.66 -23.47 -3.90
C VAL A 134 28.16 -22.87 -5.21
N PRO A 135 29.39 -22.32 -5.27
CA PRO A 135 29.98 -21.87 -6.52
C PRO A 135 30.07 -23.04 -7.50
N ASP A 136 29.10 -23.11 -8.40
CA ASP A 136 29.05 -24.12 -9.43
C ASP A 136 29.85 -23.65 -10.65
N SER A 137 30.79 -24.48 -11.08
CA SER A 137 31.63 -24.23 -12.26
C SER A 137 30.98 -24.74 -13.56
N GLU A 138 29.82 -25.41 -13.45
CA GLU A 138 29.14 -25.96 -14.61
C GLU A 138 28.63 -24.86 -15.57
N PRO A 139 28.83 -25.05 -16.89
CA PRO A 139 28.34 -24.10 -17.87
C PRO A 139 26.80 -24.07 -17.87
N LYS A 140 26.23 -22.89 -17.66
CA LYS A 140 24.77 -22.69 -17.71
C LYS A 140 24.19 -23.12 -19.05
N LYS A 141 23.01 -23.76 -19.01
CA LYS A 141 22.26 -24.19 -20.20
C LYS A 141 22.04 -23.02 -21.18
N LYS A 142 22.54 -23.15 -22.40
CA LYS A 142 22.34 -22.16 -23.47
C LYS A 142 20.89 -22.22 -23.93
N ARG A 143 20.24 -21.05 -24.01
CA ARG A 143 18.88 -20.90 -24.54
C ARG A 143 18.90 -19.89 -25.69
N GLY A 144 17.99 -20.08 -26.64
CA GLY A 144 17.72 -19.16 -27.76
C GLY A 144 16.39 -18.42 -27.61
N GLY A 145 15.99 -17.68 -28.64
CA GLY A 145 14.65 -17.08 -28.76
C GLY A 145 14.59 -15.56 -28.53
N ARG A 146 13.58 -14.92 -29.12
CA ARG A 146 13.39 -13.46 -29.13
C ARG A 146 13.34 -12.85 -27.72
N ARG A 147 12.61 -13.49 -26.79
CA ARG A 147 12.48 -13.01 -25.39
C ARG A 147 13.81 -13.07 -24.65
N LEU A 148 14.57 -14.16 -24.80
CA LEU A 148 15.85 -14.32 -24.14
C LEU A 148 16.92 -13.42 -24.74
N ARG A 149 16.94 -13.27 -26.07
CA ARG A 149 17.83 -12.32 -26.76
C ARG A 149 17.59 -10.89 -26.25
N LYS A 150 16.33 -10.47 -26.17
CA LYS A 150 15.93 -9.16 -25.61
C LYS A 150 16.32 -8.99 -24.13
N MET A 151 16.28 -10.06 -23.33
CA MET A 151 16.75 -10.02 -21.94
C MET A 151 18.28 -9.89 -21.87
N LYS A 152 19.03 -10.67 -22.65
CA LYS A 152 20.48 -10.61 -22.73
C LYS A 152 20.96 -9.24 -23.21
N GLU A 153 20.33 -8.68 -24.24
CA GLU A 153 20.60 -7.32 -24.74
C GLU A 153 20.42 -6.24 -23.67
N SER A 154 19.54 -6.45 -22.67
CA SER A 154 19.35 -5.46 -21.60
C SER A 154 20.45 -5.46 -20.54
N TYR A 155 21.22 -6.54 -20.42
CA TYR A 155 22.37 -6.66 -19.51
C TYR A 155 23.72 -6.64 -20.23
N ALA A 156 23.71 -6.88 -21.55
CA ALA A 156 24.92 -6.88 -22.36
C ALA A 156 25.47 -5.46 -22.49
N ILE A 157 26.80 -5.38 -22.52
CA ILE A 157 27.52 -4.15 -22.85
C ILE A 157 27.06 -3.71 -24.25
N THR A 158 26.63 -2.45 -24.37
CA THR A 158 26.21 -1.88 -25.65
C THR A 158 27.39 -1.80 -26.60
N ASP A 159 27.14 -1.86 -27.91
CA ASP A 159 28.24 -1.77 -28.89
C ASP A 159 29.00 -0.44 -28.78
N MET A 160 28.28 0.62 -28.40
CA MET A 160 28.82 1.90 -27.95
C MET A 160 29.87 1.77 -26.84
N ARG A 161 29.52 1.08 -25.75
CA ARG A 161 30.45 0.90 -24.62
C ARG A 161 31.57 -0.07 -24.97
N LYS A 162 31.35 -1.02 -25.88
CA LYS A 162 32.44 -1.87 -26.41
C LYS A 162 33.45 -1.06 -27.22
N LEU A 163 33.02 -0.05 -27.98
CA LEU A 163 33.92 0.85 -28.72
C LEU A 163 34.66 1.81 -27.78
N ALA A 164 33.96 2.36 -26.79
CA ALA A 164 34.61 3.18 -25.76
C ALA A 164 35.65 2.39 -24.95
N ASN A 165 35.40 1.10 -24.67
CA ASN A 165 36.35 0.23 -23.98
C ASN A 165 37.53 -0.26 -24.87
N ARG A 166 37.57 0.10 -26.16
CA ARG A 166 38.72 -0.19 -27.04
C ARG A 166 39.62 1.03 -27.04
N MET A 167 40.93 0.82 -26.92
CA MET A 167 41.94 1.88 -26.96
C MET A 167 42.85 1.69 -28.18
N GLN A 168 43.16 2.78 -28.88
CA GLN A 168 44.13 2.78 -29.97
C GLN A 168 45.54 2.83 -29.37
N PHE A 169 46.39 1.86 -29.72
CA PHE A 169 47.77 1.87 -29.28
C PHE A 169 48.54 3.03 -29.96
N GLY A 170 49.28 3.80 -29.17
CA GLY A 170 50.15 4.88 -29.65
C GLY A 170 49.46 6.21 -29.99
N ALA A 171 48.14 6.33 -29.82
CA ALA A 171 47.42 7.60 -29.98
C ALA A 171 46.90 8.10 -28.63
N PRO A 172 46.98 9.41 -28.34
CA PRO A 172 46.39 9.98 -27.13
C PRO A 172 44.86 9.89 -27.19
N GLU A 173 44.25 9.59 -26.05
CA GLU A 173 42.81 9.44 -25.93
C GLU A 173 42.12 10.80 -25.82
N GLU A 174 40.97 10.96 -26.49
CA GLU A 174 40.08 12.09 -26.23
C GLU A 174 39.27 11.78 -24.97
N SER A 175 39.36 12.64 -23.95
CA SER A 175 38.62 12.50 -22.69
C SER A 175 37.60 13.62 -22.50
N SER A 176 36.47 13.29 -21.88
CA SER A 176 35.50 14.29 -21.44
C SER A 176 36.03 15.08 -20.22
N LEU A 177 36.04 16.41 -20.32
CA LEU A 177 36.49 17.32 -19.26
C LEU A 177 35.29 17.93 -18.50
N ILE A 178 34.19 17.21 -18.34
CA ILE A 178 32.95 17.80 -17.80
C ILE A 178 32.78 17.53 -16.30
N ASP A 179 33.33 16.45 -15.73
CA ASP A 179 33.12 16.09 -14.32
C ASP A 179 34.41 15.77 -13.52
N GLY A 180 35.59 16.15 -14.04
CA GLY A 180 36.87 15.92 -13.34
C GLY A 180 37.32 14.45 -13.23
N LEU A 181 36.53 13.50 -13.73
CA LEU A 181 36.81 12.06 -13.71
C LEU A 181 37.52 11.54 -14.98
N GLY A 182 37.78 12.40 -15.96
CA GLY A 182 38.60 12.06 -17.14
C GLY A 182 38.11 10.81 -17.87
N GLU A 183 36.80 10.66 -18.07
CA GLU A 183 36.29 9.51 -18.82
C GLU A 183 36.74 9.60 -20.28
N GLY A 184 37.58 8.66 -20.67
CA GLY A 184 38.11 8.51 -22.00
C GLY A 184 37.11 7.88 -22.97
N TYR A 185 37.09 8.38 -24.21
CA TYR A 185 36.20 7.92 -25.27
C TYR A 185 36.74 6.71 -26.05
N GLY A 186 37.98 6.27 -25.80
CA GLY A 186 38.62 5.16 -26.51
C GLY A 186 38.56 5.34 -28.04
N MET A 187 37.99 4.34 -28.73
CA MET A 187 37.78 4.38 -30.18
C MET A 187 36.51 5.14 -30.61
N LEU A 188 35.72 5.64 -29.66
CA LEU A 188 34.47 6.34 -29.95
C LEU A 188 34.77 7.75 -30.45
N GLY A 189 34.46 8.04 -31.72
CA GLY A 189 34.66 9.37 -32.32
C GLY A 189 35.87 9.50 -33.26
N GLN A 190 36.71 8.45 -33.41
CA GLN A 190 37.86 8.48 -34.34
C GLN A 190 37.50 8.55 -35.83
N ALA A 191 36.24 8.27 -36.19
CA ALA A 191 35.76 8.35 -37.57
C ALA A 191 35.28 9.77 -37.93
N GLY A 192 36.23 10.71 -38.03
CA GLY A 192 36.09 11.91 -38.86
C GLY A 192 34.94 12.87 -38.52
N SER A 193 35.15 13.67 -37.48
CA SER A 193 34.66 15.04 -37.22
C SER A 193 34.43 15.14 -35.72
N GLY A 194 34.99 16.16 -35.06
CA GLY A 194 34.98 16.32 -33.59
C GLY A 194 33.59 16.53 -32.94
N LYS A 195 32.51 16.06 -33.57
CA LYS A 195 31.14 16.04 -33.05
C LYS A 195 30.60 14.61 -33.11
N LEU A 196 30.68 13.91 -31.98
CA LEU A 196 30.00 12.63 -31.75
C LEU A 196 28.47 12.79 -31.89
N ARG A 197 27.92 12.59 -33.10
CA ARG A 197 26.47 12.50 -33.33
C ARG A 197 26.00 11.07 -33.09
N MET A 198 25.69 10.75 -31.84
CA MET A 198 25.23 9.41 -31.48
C MET A 198 23.79 9.48 -31.01
N SER A 199 22.89 8.77 -31.71
CA SER A 199 21.52 8.60 -31.24
C SER A 199 21.58 7.72 -29.98
N VAL A 200 21.38 8.33 -28.81
CA VAL A 200 21.26 7.60 -27.54
C VAL A 200 20.05 6.68 -27.64
N GLY A 201 20.29 5.41 -27.99
CA GLY A 201 19.26 4.38 -27.92
C GLY A 201 18.79 4.29 -26.47
N GLN A 202 17.50 4.54 -26.22
CA GLN A 202 16.94 4.57 -24.87
C GLN A 202 17.32 3.30 -24.10
N SER A 203 17.97 3.47 -22.95
CA SER A 203 18.34 2.36 -22.08
C SER A 203 17.07 1.68 -21.54
N LYS A 204 16.82 0.45 -21.99
CA LYS A 204 15.60 -0.30 -21.62
C LYS A 204 15.54 -0.64 -20.12
N LEU A 205 16.66 -0.53 -19.38
CA LEU A 205 16.71 -0.68 -17.93
C LEU A 205 16.06 0.50 -17.20
N ALA A 206 16.31 1.75 -17.65
CA ALA A 206 15.65 2.92 -17.11
C ALA A 206 14.12 2.82 -17.26
N ALA A 207 13.64 2.30 -18.39
CA ALA A 207 12.22 2.05 -18.63
C ALA A 207 11.59 1.01 -17.66
N LYS A 208 12.36 0.02 -17.18
CA LYS A 208 11.86 -0.97 -16.19
C LYS A 208 11.79 -0.39 -14.78
N VAL A 209 12.80 0.39 -14.39
CA VAL A 209 12.81 1.12 -13.12
C VAL A 209 11.61 2.09 -13.09
N ALA A 210 11.40 2.83 -14.19
CA ALA A 210 10.24 3.71 -14.34
C ALA A 210 8.91 2.96 -14.20
N LYS A 211 8.76 1.72 -14.71
CA LYS A 211 7.55 0.92 -14.48
C LYS A 211 7.32 0.55 -13.02
N LYS A 212 8.36 0.13 -12.30
CA LYS A 212 8.26 -0.21 -10.86
C LYS A 212 7.91 1.02 -10.02
N PHE A 213 8.46 2.18 -10.36
CA PHE A 213 8.07 3.45 -9.72
C PHE A 213 6.66 3.89 -10.13
N LYS A 214 6.27 3.71 -11.40
CA LYS A 214 4.92 4.02 -11.90
C LYS A 214 3.84 3.17 -11.21
N GLU A 215 4.07 1.87 -11.02
CA GLU A 215 3.19 0.98 -10.24
C GLU A 215 2.99 1.50 -8.80
N LYS A 216 4.05 2.07 -8.20
CA LYS A 216 3.98 2.70 -6.88
C LYS A 216 3.23 4.05 -6.90
N SER A 217 3.27 4.77 -8.01
CA SER A 217 2.57 6.05 -8.24
C SER A 217 1.11 5.92 -8.68
N TYR A 218 0.61 4.73 -9.03
CA TYR A 218 -0.82 4.52 -9.35
C TYR A 218 -1.76 4.84 -8.18
N GLY A 219 -1.24 4.97 -6.95
CA GLY A 219 -2.02 5.49 -5.82
C GLY A 219 -2.21 7.02 -5.80
N SER A 220 -1.53 7.78 -6.66
CA SER A 220 -1.52 9.26 -6.59
C SER A 220 -1.90 9.97 -7.89
N SER A 221 -1.78 9.36 -9.06
CA SER A 221 -2.04 10.08 -10.34
C SER A 221 -3.32 9.66 -11.08
N GLY A 222 -4.03 8.64 -10.58
CA GLY A 222 -5.27 8.14 -11.20
C GLY A 222 -6.54 8.44 -10.42
N ALA A 223 -6.44 8.96 -9.20
CA ALA A 223 -7.59 9.48 -8.48
C ALA A 223 -7.90 10.88 -9.03
N THR A 224 -8.51 10.95 -10.20
CA THR A 224 -9.40 12.08 -10.48
C THR A 224 -10.34 12.14 -9.29
N SER A 225 -10.26 13.22 -8.50
CA SER A 225 -11.18 13.41 -7.38
C SER A 225 -12.59 13.16 -7.93
N GLY A 226 -13.45 12.42 -7.21
CA GLY A 226 -14.85 12.21 -7.65
C GLY A 226 -15.63 13.52 -7.89
N LEU A 227 -15.00 14.66 -7.58
CA LEU A 227 -15.41 16.02 -7.86
C LEU A 227 -15.28 16.44 -9.33
N THR A 228 -14.34 15.86 -10.12
CA THR A 228 -14.17 16.25 -11.53
C THR A 228 -15.35 15.82 -12.40
N SER A 229 -16.03 14.72 -12.05
CA SER A 229 -17.26 14.30 -12.72
C SER A 229 -18.52 15.01 -12.20
N SER A 230 -18.54 15.49 -10.95
CA SER A 230 -19.72 16.11 -10.34
C SER A 230 -19.87 17.62 -10.61
N LEU A 231 -18.81 18.30 -11.06
CA LEU A 231 -18.87 19.73 -11.42
C LEU A 231 -19.50 20.00 -12.80
N ALA A 232 -19.71 18.98 -13.62
CA ALA A 232 -20.15 19.14 -15.01
C ALA A 232 -21.67 19.18 -15.22
N PHE A 233 -22.49 19.03 -14.17
CA PHE A 233 -23.95 18.85 -14.33
C PHE A 233 -24.79 19.62 -13.32
N THR A 234 -24.71 20.96 -13.35
CA THR A 234 -25.76 21.82 -12.80
C THR A 234 -26.18 22.81 -13.90
N PRO A 235 -27.24 22.54 -14.69
CA PRO A 235 -27.78 23.56 -15.57
C PRO A 235 -28.40 24.66 -14.69
N VAL A 236 -27.86 25.87 -14.80
CA VAL A 236 -28.43 27.07 -14.21
C VAL A 236 -29.81 27.27 -14.87
N GLN A 237 -30.90 26.99 -14.13
CA GLN A 237 -32.21 27.49 -14.53
C GLN A 237 -32.21 29.00 -14.31
N VAL A 238 -32.00 29.74 -15.40
CA VAL A 238 -32.19 31.19 -15.44
C VAL A 238 -33.70 31.44 -15.42
N SER A 239 -34.22 31.77 -14.24
CA SER A 239 -35.57 32.31 -14.09
C SER A 239 -35.59 33.72 -14.70
N TYR A 240 -36.15 33.86 -15.90
CA TYR A 240 -36.49 35.17 -16.44
C TYR A 240 -37.65 35.75 -15.65
N PHE A 241 -37.36 36.71 -14.78
CA PHE A 241 -38.35 37.60 -14.19
C PHE A 241 -38.65 38.67 -15.26
N VAL A 242 -39.82 38.59 -15.89
CA VAL A 242 -40.36 39.64 -16.74
C VAL A 242 -40.99 40.68 -15.82
N LEU A 243 -40.61 41.95 -16.01
CA LEU A 243 -41.17 43.13 -15.35
C LEU A 243 -42.67 43.30 -15.63
#